data_AF-A0A2V8V382-F1
#
_entry.id   AF-A0A2V8V382-F1
#
_cell.length_a   1.000
_cell.length_b   1.000
_cell.length_c   1.000
_cell.angle_alpha   90.00
_cell.angle_beta   90.00
_cell.angle_gamma   90.00
#
_symmetry.space_group_name_H-M   'P 1'
#
loop_
_entity.id
_entity.type
_entity.pdbx_description
1 polymer ?
#
loop_
_entity_poly.entity_id
_entity_poly.type
_entity_poly.pdbx_seq_one_letter_code
_entity_poly.pdbx_strand_id
1 'polypeptide(L)'
;MAYRQWHFPQVILNGAGVSENTRDFLASQGVPRGMIELENRSSSTLENALLVQQLVSAMPGRKILMTSDYHMFRAQRAFRRGGRRSHPVSGA
;
A
#
# COMPACT_ATOMS: atom_id res chain seq x y z
N MET A 1 -4.99 -1.40 14.32
CA MET A 1 -5.37 -0.66 13.09
C MET A 1 -4.55 0.63 12.98
N ALA A 2 -3.41 0.58 12.27
CA ALA A 2 -2.42 1.65 12.22
C ALA A 2 -2.95 3.01 11.72
N TYR A 3 -4.02 3.02 10.89
CA TYR A 3 -4.62 4.26 10.40
C TYR A 3 -5.07 5.23 11.51
N ARG A 4 -5.69 4.72 12.58
CA ARG A 4 -6.18 5.54 13.70
C ARG A 4 -5.07 6.14 14.56
N GLN A 5 -3.89 5.53 14.57
CA GLN A 5 -2.78 5.96 15.43
C GLN A 5 -1.84 6.97 14.75
N TRP A 6 -1.80 7.00 13.42
CA TRP A 6 -0.73 7.67 12.68
C TRP A 6 -1.21 8.72 11.66
N HIS A 7 -2.52 9.00 11.58
CA HIS A 7 -3.11 10.05 10.75
C HIS A 7 -2.52 10.11 9.33
N PHE A 8 -2.70 9.05 8.54
CA PHE A 8 -2.27 9.05 7.14
C PHE A 8 -3.24 9.88 6.30
N PRO A 9 -2.77 10.81 5.46
CA PRO A 9 -3.63 11.59 4.58
C PRO A 9 -4.04 10.85 3.29
N GLN A 10 -3.47 9.66 3.04
CA GLN A 10 -3.73 8.84 1.85
C GLN A 10 -3.36 7.38 2.10
N VAL A 11 -4.15 6.46 1.54
CA VAL A 11 -3.96 5.01 1.60
C VAL A 11 -4.05 4.45 0.19
N ILE A 12 -3.00 3.77 -0.27
CA ILE A 12 -2.99 3.08 -1.57
C ILE A 12 -3.10 1.58 -1.32
N LEU A 13 -4.14 0.97 -1.89
CA LEU A 13 -4.30 -0.48 -1.93
C LEU A 13 -3.84 -1.00 -3.29
N ASN A 14 -2.87 -1.92 -3.30
CA ASN A 14 -2.34 -2.49 -4.54
C ASN A 14 -2.37 -4.02 -4.52
N GLY A 15 -2.93 -4.61 -5.57
CA GLY A 15 -2.68 -6.00 -5.95
C GLY A 15 -3.82 -6.64 -6.74
N ALA A 16 -3.56 -7.82 -7.30
CA ALA A 16 -4.46 -8.58 -8.19
C ALA A 16 -5.78 -9.08 -7.54
N GLY A 17 -6.09 -8.65 -6.31
CA GLY A 17 -7.36 -8.93 -5.63
C GLY A 17 -7.94 -7.70 -4.92
N VAL A 18 -7.32 -6.53 -5.13
CA VAL A 18 -7.83 -5.27 -4.59
C VAL A 18 -9.03 -4.87 -5.43
N SER A 19 -10.17 -4.74 -4.76
CA SER A 19 -11.44 -4.41 -5.37
C SER A 19 -12.17 -3.37 -4.55
N GLU A 20 -13.29 -2.91 -5.09
CA GLU A 20 -14.25 -2.06 -4.40
C GLU A 20 -14.67 -2.65 -3.04
N ASN A 21 -14.82 -3.97 -2.94
CA ASN A 21 -15.13 -4.63 -1.66
C ASN A 21 -14.04 -4.41 -0.61
N THR A 22 -12.76 -4.35 -1.02
CA THR A 22 -11.64 -4.05 -0.12
C THR A 22 -11.69 -2.60 0.37
N ARG A 23 -12.05 -1.66 -0.52
CA ARG A 23 -12.27 -0.26 -0.16
C ARG A 23 -13.40 -0.13 0.85
N ASP A 24 -14.51 -0.83 0.61
CA ASP A 24 -15.70 -0.80 1.43
C ASP A 24 -15.46 -1.36 2.82
N PHE A 25 -14.68 -2.45 2.90
CA PHE A 25 -14.21 -2.99 4.18
C PHE A 25 -13.39 -1.96 4.96
N LEU A 26 -12.39 -1.32 4.34
CA LEU A 26 -11.59 -0.30 5.03
C LEU A 26 -12.40 0.94 5.41
N ALA A 27 -13.38 1.31 4.59
CA ALA A 27 -14.34 2.36 4.91
C ALA A 27 -15.18 1.99 6.13
N SER A 28 -15.63 0.74 6.24
CA SER A 28 -16.33 0.25 7.43
C SER A 28 -15.44 0.24 8.68
N GLN A 29 -14.12 0.13 8.51
CA GLN A 29 -13.14 0.25 9.60
C GLN A 29 -12.78 1.70 9.95
N GLY A 30 -13.35 2.69 9.24
CA GLY A 30 -13.20 4.12 9.51
C GLY A 30 -12.15 4.86 8.68
N VAL A 31 -11.65 4.26 7.59
CA VAL A 31 -10.81 4.97 6.61
C VAL A 31 -11.71 5.70 5.61
N PRO A 32 -11.65 7.05 5.48
CA PRO A 32 -12.49 7.77 4.52
C PRO A 32 -12.26 7.27 3.09
N ARG A 33 -13.34 7.00 2.35
CA ARG A 33 -13.26 6.49 0.97
C ARG A 33 -12.43 7.38 0.04
N GLY A 34 -12.54 8.69 0.18
CA GLY A 34 -11.79 9.67 -0.63
C GLY A 34 -10.28 9.67 -0.36
N MET A 35 -9.82 8.94 0.66
CA MET A 35 -8.42 8.76 1.00
C MET A 35 -7.86 7.44 0.45
N ILE A 36 -8.72 6.55 -0.05
CA ILE A 36 -8.35 5.22 -0.52
C ILE A 36 -8.25 5.22 -2.04
N GLU A 37 -7.05 4.99 -2.55
CA GLU A 37 -6.79 4.75 -3.96
C GLU A 37 -6.59 3.26 -4.22
N LEU A 38 -7.29 2.75 -5.23
CA LEU A 38 -7.18 1.36 -5.67
C LEU A 38 -6.27 1.29 -6.90
N GLU A 39 -5.24 0.47 -6.82
CA GLU A 39 -4.37 0.10 -7.93
C GLU A 39 -4.52 -1.41 -8.18
N ASN A 40 -5.36 -1.76 -9.15
CA ASN A 40 -5.72 -3.14 -9.47
C ASN A 40 -5.27 -3.57 -10.88
N ARG A 41 -4.46 -2.76 -11.57
CA ARG A 41 -4.02 -3.03 -12.95
C ARG A 41 -2.76 -3.89 -12.99
N SER A 42 -2.04 -3.98 -11.88
CA SER A 42 -0.82 -4.78 -11.81
C SER A 42 -1.11 -6.28 -11.81
N SER A 43 -0.41 -7.01 -12.68
CA SER A 43 -0.51 -8.47 -12.82
C SER A 43 0.58 -9.23 -12.05
N SER A 44 1.59 -8.51 -11.52
CA SER A 44 2.70 -9.10 -10.78
C SER A 44 3.18 -8.23 -9.61
N THR A 45 3.76 -8.85 -8.59
CA THR A 45 4.35 -8.13 -7.44
C THR A 45 5.44 -7.13 -7.83
N LEU A 46 6.13 -7.36 -8.96
CA LEU A 46 7.12 -6.42 -9.48
C LEU A 46 6.44 -5.21 -10.11
N GLU A 47 5.39 -5.41 -10.91
CA GLU A 47 4.58 -4.32 -11.47
C GLU A 47 3.94 -3.48 -10.35
N ASN A 48 3.36 -4.13 -9.33
CA ASN A 48 2.82 -3.43 -8.15
C ASN A 48 3.86 -2.49 -7.56
N ALA A 49 5.09 -3.01 -7.36
CA ALA A 49 6.15 -2.24 -6.74
C ALA A 49 6.63 -1.09 -7.62
N LEU A 50 6.68 -1.25 -8.94
CA LEU A 50 7.08 -0.19 -9.87
C LEU A 50 6.01 0.90 -9.98
N LEU A 51 4.74 0.51 -10.14
CA LEU A 51 3.61 1.44 -10.25
C LEU A 51 3.40 2.21 -8.95
N VAL A 52 3.42 1.53 -7.79
CA VAL A 52 3.35 2.22 -6.49
C VAL A 52 4.56 3.10 -6.29
N GLN A 53 5.76 2.68 -6.70
CA GLN A 53 6.93 3.56 -6.61
C GLN A 53 6.73 4.83 -7.40
N GLN A 54 6.24 4.78 -8.64
CA GLN A 54 5.97 5.98 -9.43
C GLN A 54 4.95 6.89 -8.72
N LEU A 55 3.85 6.32 -8.24
CA LEU A 55 2.82 7.04 -7.46
C LEU A 55 3.39 7.72 -6.22
N VAL A 56 4.11 6.97 -5.36
CA VAL A 56 4.61 7.51 -4.08
C VAL A 56 5.81 8.43 -4.22
N SER A 57 6.50 8.41 -5.37
CA SER A 57 7.65 9.29 -5.61
C SER A 57 7.24 10.74 -5.77
N ALA A 58 6.06 10.99 -6.34
CA ALA A 58 5.51 12.33 -6.51
C ALA A 58 4.92 12.89 -5.19
N MET A 59 4.71 12.03 -4.19
CA MET A 59 4.05 12.41 -2.93
C MET A 59 5.08 12.89 -1.89
N PRO A 60 4.84 14.01 -1.20
CA PRO A 60 5.69 14.46 -0.09
C PRO A 60 5.54 13.55 1.15
N GLY A 61 6.48 13.66 2.11
CA GLY A 61 6.36 12.99 3.42
C GLY A 61 6.96 11.58 3.53
N ARG A 62 6.77 10.93 4.69
CA ARG A 62 7.22 9.56 4.98
C ARG A 62 6.23 8.54 4.45
N LYS A 63 6.75 7.43 3.92
CA LYS A 63 5.94 6.35 3.33
C LYS A 63 6.10 5.09 4.16
N ILE A 64 4.97 4.45 4.44
CA ILE A 64 4.91 3.18 5.16
C ILE A 64 4.39 2.12 4.20
N LEU A 65 5.09 0.99 4.15
CA LEU A 65 4.63 -0.17 3.43
C LEU A 65 3.93 -1.11 4.42
N MET A 66 2.64 -1.34 4.18
CA MET A 66 1.82 -2.24 5.00
C MET A 66 1.34 -3.41 4.16
N THR A 67 1.69 -4.63 4.56
CA THR A 67 1.25 -5.88 3.95
C THR A 67 1.33 -6.98 5.01
N SER A 68 0.77 -8.16 4.75
CA SER A 68 0.89 -9.29 5.68
C SER A 68 2.35 -9.74 5.83
N ASP A 69 2.70 -10.32 6.98
CA ASP A 69 4.06 -10.83 7.25
C ASP A 69 4.55 -11.79 6.16
N TYR A 70 3.66 -12.67 5.69
CA TYR A 70 3.95 -13.63 4.64
C TYR A 70 4.37 -12.96 3.32
N HIS A 71 3.81 -11.81 3.00
CA HIS A 71 4.13 -11.07 1.77
C HIS A 71 5.21 -10.01 1.96
N MET A 72 5.60 -9.69 3.20
CA MET A 72 6.55 -8.63 3.52
C MET A 72 7.91 -8.84 2.87
N PHE A 73 8.45 -10.06 2.90
CA PHE A 73 9.76 -10.36 2.27
C PHE A 73 9.74 -10.12 0.75
N ARG A 74 8.67 -10.56 0.07
CA ARG A 74 8.50 -10.37 -1.38
C ARG A 74 8.34 -8.90 -1.72
N ALA A 75 7.51 -8.18 -0.96
CA ALA A 75 7.26 -6.76 -1.16
C ALA A 75 8.53 -5.94 -0.96
N GLN A 76 9.25 -6.11 0.15
CA GLN A 76 10.51 -5.42 0.42
C GLN A 76 11.56 -5.64 -0.68
N ARG A 77 11.68 -6.87 -1.20
CA ARG A 77 12.62 -7.17 -2.28
C ARG A 77 12.24 -6.45 -3.58
N ALA A 78 10.95 -6.33 -3.87
CA ALA A 78 10.46 -5.61 -5.05
C ALA A 78 10.71 -4.09 -4.91
N PHE A 79 10.44 -3.50 -3.75
CA PHE A 79 10.74 -2.08 -3.48
C PHE A 79 12.25 -1.79 -3.52
N ARG A 80 13.08 -2.67 -2.95
CA ARG A 80 14.54 -2.53 -3.02
C ARG A 80 15.07 -2.62 -4.45
N ARG A 81 14.51 -3.51 -5.28
CA ARG A 81 14.88 -3.64 -6.70
C ARG A 81 14.56 -2.38 -7.51
N GLY A 82 13.51 -1.65 -7.14
CA GLY A 82 13.21 -0.34 -7.74
C GLY A 82 14.02 0.83 -7.15
N GLY A 83 14.95 0.56 -6.23
CA GLY A 83 15.91 1.53 -5.73
C GLY A 83 15.46 2.36 -4.52
N ARG A 84 14.39 1.98 -3.80
CA ARG A 84 13.90 2.73 -2.62
C ARG A 84 13.87 1.90 -1.35
N ARG A 85 14.10 2.56 -0.22
CA ARG A 85 13.90 2.00 1.14
C ARG A 85 12.47 2.25 1.58
N SER A 86 11.74 1.19 1.90
CA SER A 86 10.42 1.27 2.55
C SER A 86 10.57 0.97 4.04
N HIS A 87 9.83 1.65 4.91
CA HIS A 87 9.67 1.19 6.30
C HIS A 87 8.56 0.13 6.34
N PRO A 88 8.90 -1.15 6.59
CA PRO A 88 7.89 -2.18 6.76
C PRO A 88 7.14 -1.94 8.05
N VAL A 89 5.82 -1.98 7.99
CA VAL A 89 5.00 -2.12 9.19
C VAL A 89 4.15 -3.36 8.97
N SER A 90 4.43 -4.39 9.78
CA SER A 90 3.59 -5.56 9.84
C SER A 90 2.30 -5.23 10.59
N GLY A 91 1.17 -5.64 10.02
CA GLY A 91 -0.09 -5.74 10.72
C GLY A 91 -0.41 -7.22 10.87
N ALA A 92 -0.31 -7.73 12.10
CA ALA A 92 -0.83 -9.02 12.50
C ALA A 92 -2.30 -9.18 12.13
#